data_AF-A0AAW0WCF4-F1
#
_entry.id   AF-A0AAW0WCF4-F1
#
_cell.length_a   1.000
_cell.length_b   1.000
_cell.length_c   1.000
_cell.angle_alpha   90.00
_cell.angle_beta   90.00
_cell.angle_gamma   90.00
#
_symmetry.space_group_name_H-M   'P 1'
#
loop_
_entity.id
_entity.type
_entity.pdbx_description
1 polymer ?
#
loop_
_entity_poly.entity_id
_entity_poly.type
_entity_poly.pdbx_seq_one_letter_code
_entity_poly.pdbx_strand_id
1 'polypeptide(L)'
;MVQKKVKGKGKGKFKKVAAAPLVTKKVVVPKKVVNPLFEKRPRNFGIGGDIQPKRDLSRFVRWPKYIRLQRQRAVLQQRLKIPPPIHQFKQTLDRQKGINHLTEMILRLIKSGAGLKRYSFES
;
A
#
# COMPACT_ATOMS: atom_id res chain seq x y z
N MET A 1 38.71 14.15 -72.51
CA MET A 1 39.61 12.99 -72.58
C MET A 1 40.35 12.89 -71.25
N VAL A 2 40.18 11.73 -70.58
CA VAL A 2 41.04 11.13 -69.54
C VAL A 2 41.10 11.80 -68.15
N GLN A 3 40.49 11.10 -67.20
CA GLN A 3 40.82 11.18 -65.78
C GLN A 3 42.22 10.58 -65.52
N LYS A 4 42.95 11.13 -64.54
CA LYS A 4 43.93 10.33 -63.79
C LYS A 4 43.89 10.69 -62.30
N LYS A 5 43.64 9.66 -61.49
CA LYS A 5 43.48 9.64 -60.03
C LYS A 5 44.71 8.98 -59.42
N VAL A 6 45.40 9.61 -58.47
CA VAL A 6 46.40 9.01 -57.53
C VAL A 6 46.61 10.06 -56.40
N LYS A 7 46.74 9.82 -55.09
CA LYS A 7 46.56 8.73 -54.10
C LYS A 7 46.99 9.33 -52.75
N GLY A 8 46.35 8.96 -51.65
CA GLY A 8 47.07 8.70 -50.39
C GLY A 8 47.01 9.71 -49.23
N LYS A 9 46.30 9.26 -48.17
CA LYS A 9 46.69 9.19 -46.74
C LYS A 9 47.04 10.47 -45.96
N GLY A 10 46.35 10.64 -44.82
CA GLY A 10 46.95 11.20 -43.59
C GLY A 10 45.97 11.86 -42.64
N LYS A 11 45.37 11.11 -41.71
CA LYS A 11 44.51 11.63 -40.63
C LYS A 11 45.36 12.37 -39.57
N GLY A 12 45.13 13.67 -39.40
CA GLY A 12 45.63 14.50 -38.30
C GLY A 12 44.47 15.02 -37.44
N LYS A 13 44.58 14.81 -36.12
CA LYS A 13 43.53 14.97 -35.10
C LYS A 13 43.19 16.45 -34.85
N PHE A 14 41.95 16.86 -35.13
CA PHE A 14 41.42 18.17 -34.71
C PHE A 14 40.71 18.06 -33.35
N LYS A 15 41.07 18.95 -32.43
CA LYS A 15 40.53 19.09 -31.06
C LYS A 15 39.02 19.37 -31.11
N LYS A 16 38.19 18.49 -30.52
CA LYS A 16 36.76 18.74 -30.32
C LYS A 16 36.57 19.64 -29.10
N VAL A 17 36.13 20.87 -29.32
CA VAL A 17 35.60 21.76 -28.27
C VAL A 17 34.16 21.34 -27.98
N ALA A 18 33.77 21.32 -26.70
CA ALA A 18 32.44 20.90 -26.25
C ALA A 18 31.33 21.87 -26.71
N ALA A 19 30.16 21.32 -27.04
CA ALA A 19 28.99 22.11 -27.45
C ALA A 19 28.33 22.79 -26.24
N ALA A 20 27.92 24.05 -26.42
CA ALA A 20 27.17 24.83 -25.43
C ALA A 20 25.76 24.26 -25.18
N PRO A 21 25.19 24.38 -23.97
CA PRO A 21 23.91 23.79 -23.63
C PRO A 21 22.75 24.53 -24.31
N LEU A 22 22.27 23.96 -25.41
CA LEU A 22 21.06 24.41 -26.10
C LEU A 22 19.82 24.05 -25.27
N VAL A 23 19.26 25.08 -24.62
CA VAL A 23 17.82 25.39 -24.47
C VAL A 23 16.91 24.17 -24.33
N THR A 24 16.44 23.94 -23.10
CA THR A 24 15.32 23.05 -22.79
C THR A 24 14.15 23.33 -23.74
N LYS A 25 13.90 22.42 -24.68
CA LYS A 25 12.68 22.40 -25.49
C LYS A 25 11.49 22.35 -24.53
N LYS A 26 10.72 23.45 -24.44
CA LYS A 26 9.38 23.42 -23.86
C LYS A 26 8.59 22.40 -24.68
N VAL A 27 8.26 21.26 -24.06
CA VAL A 27 7.35 20.28 -24.63
C VAL A 27 6.00 20.99 -24.81
N VAL A 28 5.71 21.37 -26.04
CA VAL A 28 4.41 21.91 -26.43
C VAL A 28 3.42 20.77 -26.27
N VAL A 29 2.61 20.81 -25.22
CA VAL A 29 1.50 19.90 -25.02
C VAL A 29 0.58 20.04 -26.25
N PRO A 30 0.38 18.98 -27.04
CA PRO A 30 -0.48 19.06 -28.21
C PRO A 30 -1.90 19.42 -27.77
N LYS A 31 -2.45 20.50 -28.34
CA LYS A 31 -3.84 20.90 -28.14
C LYS A 31 -4.73 19.77 -28.66
N LYS A 32 -5.34 19.00 -27.74
CA LYS A 32 -6.33 17.99 -28.09
C LYS A 32 -7.46 18.66 -28.88
N VAL A 33 -7.75 18.15 -30.07
CA VAL A 33 -8.91 18.55 -30.86
C VAL A 33 -10.16 18.19 -30.06
N VAL A 34 -10.81 19.18 -29.44
CA VAL A 34 -12.05 18.98 -28.68
C VAL A 34 -13.20 19.06 -29.67
N ASN A 35 -13.97 17.98 -29.78
CA ASN A 35 -15.17 17.96 -30.61
C ASN A 35 -16.22 18.91 -29.99
N PRO A 36 -16.71 19.92 -30.73
CA PRO A 36 -17.64 20.94 -30.23
C PRO A 36 -19.00 20.37 -29.79
N LEU A 37 -19.34 19.13 -30.14
CA LEU A 37 -20.55 18.45 -29.67
C LEU A 37 -20.49 18.03 -28.19
N PHE A 38 -19.30 18.00 -27.58
CA PHE A 38 -19.13 17.63 -26.18
C PHE A 38 -18.83 18.84 -25.30
N GLU A 39 -19.85 19.29 -24.57
CA GLU A 39 -19.73 20.33 -23.56
C GLU A 39 -19.49 19.72 -22.16
N LYS A 40 -18.70 20.41 -21.34
CA LYS A 40 -18.56 20.06 -19.92
C LYS A 40 -19.82 20.53 -19.17
N ARG A 41 -20.58 19.59 -18.60
CA ARG A 41 -21.73 19.89 -17.72
C ARG A 41 -21.44 19.47 -16.29
N PRO A 42 -20.74 20.32 -15.49
CA PRO A 42 -20.47 20.01 -14.10
C PRO A 42 -21.77 20.10 -13.29
N ARG A 43 -22.00 19.11 -12.42
CA ARG A 43 -23.10 19.12 -11.46
C ARG A 43 -22.65 19.77 -10.15
N ASN A 44 -23.53 20.54 -9.52
CA ASN A 44 -23.29 21.16 -8.23
C ASN A 44 -23.89 20.28 -7.12
N PHE A 45 -23.03 19.63 -6.33
CA PHE A 45 -23.47 18.74 -5.23
C PHE A 45 -23.46 19.41 -3.85
N GLY A 46 -23.45 20.75 -3.81
CA GLY A 46 -23.66 21.53 -2.59
C GLY A 46 -25.09 21.41 -2.05
N ILE A 47 -25.32 21.98 -0.87
CA ILE A 47 -26.64 21.99 -0.24
C ILE A 47 -27.61 22.80 -1.12
N GLY A 48 -28.75 22.21 -1.49
CA GLY A 48 -29.76 22.85 -2.35
C GLY A 48 -29.44 22.83 -3.86
N GLY A 49 -28.39 22.12 -4.28
CA GLY A 49 -28.05 21.92 -5.69
C GLY A 49 -28.62 20.61 -6.27
N ASP A 50 -27.85 20.00 -7.17
CA ASP A 50 -28.17 18.71 -7.79
C ASP A 50 -28.18 17.56 -6.78
N ILE A 51 -28.82 16.44 -7.16
CA ILE A 51 -28.86 15.20 -6.36
C ILE A 51 -27.45 14.74 -6.03
N GLN A 52 -27.20 14.50 -4.74
CA GLN A 52 -25.91 14.01 -4.27
C GLN A 52 -25.56 12.65 -4.90
N PRO A 53 -24.30 12.43 -5.32
CA PRO A 53 -23.81 11.11 -5.66
C PRO A 53 -23.94 10.12 -4.50
N LYS A 54 -23.94 8.83 -4.85
CA LYS A 54 -23.82 7.74 -3.88
C LYS A 54 -22.47 7.87 -3.16
N ARG A 55 -22.51 7.96 -1.83
CA ARG A 55 -21.33 8.01 -0.95
C ARG A 55 -21.27 6.76 -0.09
N ASP A 56 -20.11 6.47 0.49
CA ASP A 56 -20.02 5.41 1.50
C ASP A 56 -20.83 5.79 2.74
N LEU A 57 -21.82 4.97 3.07
CA LEU A 57 -22.69 5.14 4.23
C LEU A 57 -22.34 4.17 5.37
N SER A 58 -21.27 3.39 5.27
CA SER A 58 -20.85 2.38 6.25
C SER A 58 -20.88 2.86 7.71
N ARG A 59 -20.54 4.13 7.96
CA ARG A 59 -20.58 4.75 9.30
C ARG A 59 -21.99 5.11 9.79
N PHE A 60 -22.92 5.42 8.89
CA PHE A 60 -24.27 5.90 9.18
C PHE A 60 -25.34 4.81 9.01
N VAL A 61 -24.97 3.65 8.47
CA VAL A 61 -25.84 2.49 8.35
C VAL A 61 -26.29 2.03 9.73
N ARG A 62 -27.58 1.73 9.84
CA ARG A 62 -28.14 1.02 10.99
C ARG A 62 -27.62 -0.42 10.98
N TRP A 63 -26.51 -0.66 11.67
CA TRP A 63 -25.90 -1.98 11.76
C TRP A 63 -26.83 -3.00 12.46
N PRO A 64 -26.78 -4.29 12.05
CA PRO A 64 -27.42 -5.39 12.75
C PRO A 64 -27.17 -5.37 14.26
N LYS A 65 -28.16 -5.83 15.05
CA LYS A 65 -28.14 -5.73 16.51
C LYS A 65 -26.87 -6.33 17.14
N TYR A 66 -26.42 -7.49 16.66
CA TYR A 66 -25.25 -8.17 17.22
C TYR A 66 -23.95 -7.35 17.04
N ILE A 67 -23.76 -6.66 15.90
CA ILE A 67 -22.59 -5.81 15.65
C ILE A 67 -22.61 -4.62 16.60
N ARG A 68 -23.78 -4.00 16.80
CA ARG A 68 -23.93 -2.89 17.75
C ARG A 68 -23.55 -3.32 19.17
N LEU A 69 -24.05 -4.47 19.62
CA LEU A 69 -23.73 -5.03 20.94
C LEU A 69 -22.23 -5.35 21.09
N GLN A 70 -21.61 -5.96 20.09
CA GLN A 70 -20.17 -6.27 20.10
C GLN A 70 -19.32 -4.99 20.21
N ARG A 71 -19.64 -3.96 19.41
CA ARG A 71 -18.94 -2.68 19.44
C ARG A 71 -19.15 -1.95 20.77
N GLN A 72 -20.38 -1.91 21.28
CA GLN A 72 -20.69 -1.31 22.57
C GLN A 72 -19.94 -2.00 23.71
N ARG A 73 -19.86 -3.34 23.70
CA ARG A 73 -19.08 -4.11 24.67
C ARG A 73 -17.59 -3.71 24.65
N ALA A 74 -17.00 -3.60 23.47
CA ALA A 74 -15.60 -3.17 23.33
C ALA A 74 -15.38 -1.74 23.84
N VAL A 75 -16.29 -0.81 23.54
CA VAL A 75 -16.23 0.57 24.05
C VAL A 75 -16.35 0.60 25.57
N LEU A 76 -17.28 -0.15 26.17
CA LEU A 76 -17.45 -0.22 27.62
C LEU A 76 -16.19 -0.74 28.33
N GLN A 77 -15.57 -1.79 27.79
CA GLN A 77 -14.31 -2.31 28.32
C GLN A 77 -13.17 -1.28 28.29
N GLN A 78 -13.16 -0.38 27.31
CA GLN A 78 -12.15 0.69 27.25
C GLN A 78 -12.45 1.85 28.21
N ARG A 79 -13.74 2.14 28.45
CA ARG A 79 -14.17 3.31 29.24
C ARG A 79 -14.20 3.04 30.75
N LEU A 80 -14.53 1.81 31.13
CA LEU A 80 -14.58 1.41 32.53
C LEU A 80 -13.20 0.99 33.03
N LYS A 81 -12.96 1.18 34.33
CA LYS A 81 -11.75 0.68 34.99
C LYS A 81 -11.84 -0.84 35.09
N ILE A 82 -10.94 -1.55 34.39
CA ILE A 82 -10.85 -3.01 34.43
C ILE A 82 -9.86 -3.42 35.54
N PRO A 83 -10.20 -4.41 36.38
CA PRO A 83 -9.27 -4.97 37.37
C PRO A 83 -7.97 -5.53 36.75
N PRO A 84 -6.80 -5.39 37.41
CA PRO A 84 -5.52 -5.86 36.89
C PRO A 84 -5.48 -7.34 36.45
N PRO A 85 -6.11 -8.31 37.18
CA PRO A 85 -6.11 -9.72 36.77
C PRO A 85 -6.79 -9.97 35.42
N ILE A 86 -7.73 -9.10 35.01
CA ILE A 86 -8.39 -9.19 33.71
C ILE A 86 -7.58 -8.42 32.66
N HIS A 87 -6.97 -7.31 33.05
CA HIS A 87 -6.19 -6.47 32.15
C HIS A 87 -4.88 -7.10 31.68
N GLN A 88 -4.30 -8.05 32.42
CA GLN A 88 -3.07 -8.75 32.03
C GLN A 88 -3.18 -9.41 30.65
N PHE A 89 -4.37 -9.90 30.27
CA PHE A 89 -4.60 -10.54 28.98
C PHE A 89 -4.69 -9.55 27.80
N LYS A 90 -4.84 -8.25 28.09
CA LYS A 90 -4.78 -7.20 27.07
C LYS A 90 -3.34 -6.83 26.72
N GLN A 91 -2.39 -7.08 27.63
CA GLN A 91 -0.97 -6.90 27.39
C GLN A 91 -0.40 -8.18 26.77
N THR A 92 0.06 -8.09 25.51
CA THR A 92 0.55 -9.24 24.75
C THR A 92 2.08 -9.24 24.63
N LEU A 93 2.67 -10.41 24.40
CA LEU A 93 4.08 -10.52 24.00
C LEU A 93 4.32 -9.78 22.68
N ASP A 94 5.57 -9.35 22.46
CA ASP A 94 5.96 -8.69 21.23
C ASP A 94 5.91 -9.66 20.03
N ARG A 95 5.74 -9.10 18.84
CA ARG A 95 5.54 -9.86 17.60
C ARG A 95 6.70 -10.82 17.32
N GLN A 96 7.94 -10.41 17.58
CA GLN A 96 9.14 -11.22 17.33
C GLN A 96 9.15 -12.45 18.24
N LYS A 97 8.97 -12.26 19.56
CA LYS A 97 8.92 -13.38 20.51
C LYS A 97 7.72 -14.30 20.29
N GLY A 98 6.55 -13.73 19.97
CA GLY A 98 5.33 -14.50 19.72
C GLY A 98 5.38 -15.37 18.47
N ILE A 99 5.71 -14.78 17.30
CA ILE A 99 5.64 -15.46 16.00
C ILE A 99 6.92 -16.26 15.70
N ASN A 100 8.10 -15.75 16.03
CA ASN A 100 9.33 -16.39 15.53
C ASN A 100 9.89 -17.41 16.50
N HIS A 101 9.74 -17.18 17.80
CA HIS A 101 10.31 -18.07 18.81
C HIS A 101 9.28 -19.04 19.36
N LEU A 102 8.13 -18.54 19.81
CA LEU A 102 7.15 -19.36 20.52
C LEU A 102 6.35 -20.27 19.57
N THR A 103 5.82 -19.76 18.45
CA THR A 103 5.07 -20.63 17.52
C THR A 103 5.96 -21.62 16.77
N GLU A 104 7.18 -21.25 16.38
CA GLU A 104 8.13 -22.19 15.76
C GLU A 104 8.55 -23.30 16.73
N MET A 105 8.82 -22.97 17.99
CA MET A 105 9.14 -23.97 19.01
C MET A 105 7.96 -24.94 19.22
N ILE A 106 6.73 -24.44 19.32
CA ILE A 106 5.52 -25.27 19.46
C ILE A 106 5.35 -26.16 18.23
N LEU A 107 5.47 -25.61 17.02
CA LEU A 107 5.37 -26.38 15.77
C LEU A 107 6.46 -27.45 15.66
N ARG A 108 7.68 -27.15 16.10
CA ARG A 108 8.79 -28.12 16.15
C ARG A 108 8.49 -29.28 17.10
N LEU A 109 7.98 -28.98 18.30
CA LEU A 109 7.59 -30.00 19.28
C LEU A 109 6.47 -30.90 18.73
N ILE A 110 5.44 -30.31 18.12
CA ILE A 110 4.34 -31.06 17.48
C ILE A 110 4.84 -31.95 16.34
N LYS A 111 5.70 -31.43 15.45
CA LYS A 111 6.25 -32.19 14.31
C LYS A 111 7.21 -33.31 14.74
N SER A 112 7.88 -33.15 15.89
CA SER A 112 8.87 -34.11 16.38
C SER A 112 8.28 -35.33 17.10
N GLY A 113 6.96 -35.36 17.38
CA GLY A 113 6.28 -36.49 18.03
C GLY A 113 6.76 -36.85 19.45
N ALA A 114 7.72 -36.11 20.00
CA ALA A 114 8.34 -36.37 21.29
C ALA A 114 7.54 -35.68 22.41
N GLY A 115 6.44 -36.28 22.86
CA GLY A 115 5.66 -35.67 23.94
C GLY A 115 4.49 -36.45 24.57
N LEU A 116 4.15 -37.64 24.10
CA LEU A 116 3.09 -38.46 24.74
C LEU A 116 3.65 -39.79 25.27
N LYS A 117 4.52 -39.73 26.29
CA LYS A 117 4.61 -40.84 27.26
C LYS A 117 3.75 -40.46 28.46
N ARG A 118 2.57 -41.08 28.49
CA ARG A 118 1.62 -41.08 29.60
C ARG A 118 2.36 -41.51 30.87
N TYR A 119 2.42 -40.64 31.88
CA TYR A 119 2.78 -41.04 33.24
C TYR A 119 1.62 -41.85 33.80
N SER A 120 1.73 -43.18 33.73
CA SER A 120 0.92 -44.10 34.52
C SER A 120 1.36 -43.97 35.97
N PHE A 121 0.47 -43.52 36.85
CA PHE A 121 0.68 -43.51 38.29
C PHE A 121 0.11 -44.82 38.83
N GLU A 122 0.98 -45.84 38.95
CA GLU A 122 0.72 -47.00 39.82
C GLU A 122 1.23 -46.67 41.22
N SER A 123 0.30 -46.59 42.18
CA SER A 123 0.39 -47.08 43.57
C SER A 123 -0.95 -46.81 44.26
#